data_AF-A0A9W7ZY46-F1
#
_entry.id   AF-A0A9W7ZY46-F1
#
_cell.length_a   1.000
_cell.length_b   1.000
_cell.length_c   1.000
_cell.angle_alpha   90.00
_cell.angle_beta   90.00
_cell.angle_gamma   90.00
#
_symmetry.space_group_name_H-M   'P 1'
#
loop_
_entity.id
_entity.type
_entity.pdbx_description
1 polymer ?
#
loop_
_entity_poly.entity_id
_entity_poly.type
_entity_poly.pdbx_seq_one_letter_code
_entity_poly.pdbx_strand_id
1 'polypeptide(L)'
;MAGLSGSTWVLRWADAEGTESMSYLQERLVSGFHAQLSDRWNVKTRLFRSTHDYATMNMDMSTSNDADQNQDKKSNEGPHRFLYLVNMSHIVPPRQFAVLTFPGPGGIWNQRVIESDVEIETIMSKMKNLWVPRQSAYIEGYSYNLGDFRVHLGTMRVGSGYKGIILQIDYLPCNSYIEVNGIMAEFVQMLLPPNARVDTNTGIKFEDANLSSNMMTDRHTALQYINLFTKLHLL
;
A
#
# COMPACT_ATOMS: atom_id res chain seq x y z
N MET A 1 3.05 -24.50 4.50
CA MET A 1 2.15 -23.91 5.51
C MET A 1 1.95 -22.46 5.14
N ALA A 2 0.74 -22.04 4.80
CA ALA A 2 0.43 -20.62 4.72
C ALA A 2 0.60 -20.06 6.14
N GLY A 3 1.58 -19.19 6.36
CA GLY A 3 1.70 -18.47 7.63
C GLY A 3 0.37 -17.76 7.87
N LEU A 4 -0.28 -18.04 8.99
CA LEU A 4 -1.50 -17.35 9.39
C LEU A 4 -1.12 -15.88 9.57
N SER A 5 -1.39 -15.06 8.56
CA SER A 5 -1.30 -13.61 8.66
C SER A 5 -2.35 -13.19 9.67
N GLY A 6 -1.91 -12.67 10.81
CA GLY A 6 -2.79 -12.02 11.77
C GLY A 6 -3.53 -10.83 11.15
N SER A 7 -4.30 -10.12 11.96
CA SER A 7 -4.92 -8.88 11.52
C SER A 7 -3.88 -7.77 11.53
N THR A 8 -3.76 -7.03 10.41
CA THR A 8 -2.70 -6.04 10.22
C THR A 8 -3.26 -4.62 10.11
N TRP A 9 -2.63 -3.67 10.79
CA TRP A 9 -2.83 -2.24 10.61
C TRP A 9 -1.58 -1.59 10.04
N VAL A 10 -1.73 -0.86 8.94
CA VAL A 10 -0.69 0.04 8.41
C VAL A 10 -1.10 1.49 8.69
N LEU A 11 -0.21 2.25 9.32
CA LEU A 11 -0.43 3.66 9.64
C LEU A 11 0.86 4.46 9.48
N ARG A 12 0.72 5.77 9.36
CA ARG A 12 1.85 6.71 9.23
C ARG A 12 1.84 7.68 10.40
N TRP A 13 2.98 7.83 11.05
CA TRP A 13 3.24 8.95 11.94
C TRP A 13 3.82 10.11 11.11
N ALA A 14 2.98 11.10 10.83
CA ALA A 14 3.22 12.11 9.80
C ALA A 14 4.20 13.22 10.23
N ASP A 15 4.18 13.58 11.51
CA ASP A 15 5.02 14.61 12.14
C ASP A 15 6.25 14.01 12.85
N ALA A 16 6.59 12.76 12.56
CA ALA A 16 7.81 12.13 13.08
C ALA A 16 9.08 12.82 12.56
N GLU A 17 10.00 13.15 13.46
CA GLU A 17 11.25 13.88 13.24
C GLU A 17 12.43 12.93 12.91
N GLY A 18 12.22 12.05 11.93
CA GLY A 18 13.26 11.15 11.41
C GLY A 18 13.86 10.24 12.48
N THR A 19 15.17 10.36 12.70
CA THR A 19 15.93 9.48 13.60
C THR A 19 15.47 9.59 15.05
N GLU A 20 15.08 10.77 15.52
CA GLU A 20 14.68 10.96 16.92
C GLU A 20 13.39 10.19 17.23
N SER A 21 12.34 10.40 16.42
CA SER A 21 11.07 9.66 16.56
C SER A 21 11.24 8.16 16.34
N MET A 22 12.18 7.75 15.48
CA MET A 22 12.51 6.34 15.30
C MET A 22 13.11 5.77 16.59
N SER A 23 14.16 6.39 17.13
CA SER A 23 14.80 5.96 18.38
C SER A 23 13.81 5.91 19.55
N TYR A 24 12.93 6.91 19.65
CA TYR A 24 11.86 6.93 20.65
C TYR A 24 10.99 5.67 20.59
N LEU A 25 10.52 5.28 19.40
CA LEU A 25 9.68 4.08 19.27
C LEU A 25 10.45 2.80 19.53
N GLN A 26 11.71 2.73 19.11
CA GLN A 26 12.56 1.56 19.37
C GLN A 26 12.79 1.37 20.87
N GLU A 27 13.12 2.45 21.58
CA GLU A 27 13.29 2.42 23.04
C GLU A 27 11.95 2.07 23.73
N ARG A 28 10.84 2.66 23.30
CA ARG A 28 9.53 2.36 23.86
C ARG A 28 9.13 0.90 23.66
N LEU A 29 9.38 0.32 22.48
CA LEU A 29 9.16 -1.10 22.21
C LEU A 29 10.07 -1.99 23.07
N VAL A 30 11.38 -1.75 23.07
CA VAL A 30 12.34 -2.64 23.74
C VAL A 30 12.28 -2.50 25.26
N SER A 31 12.26 -1.27 25.79
CA SER A 31 12.28 -1.01 27.22
C SER A 31 10.89 -0.99 27.83
N GLY A 32 9.93 -0.35 27.17
CA GLY A 32 8.57 -0.17 27.69
C GLY A 32 7.69 -1.41 27.52
N PHE A 33 7.81 -2.09 26.39
CA PHE A 33 7.02 -3.29 26.09
C PHE A 33 7.82 -4.59 26.19
N HIS A 34 9.14 -4.56 26.40
CA HIS A 34 10.00 -5.74 26.37
C HIS A 34 9.97 -6.49 25.03
N ALA A 35 9.77 -5.76 23.93
CA ALA A 35 9.75 -6.33 22.59
C ALA A 35 11.15 -6.80 22.17
N GLN A 36 11.20 -7.92 21.47
CA GLN A 36 12.44 -8.49 20.94
C GLN A 36 12.63 -8.08 19.48
N LEU A 37 13.80 -7.54 19.17
CA LEU A 37 14.19 -7.30 17.78
C LEU A 37 14.22 -8.63 17.01
N SER A 38 13.46 -8.70 15.92
CA SER A 38 13.29 -9.91 15.13
C SER A 38 14.14 -9.89 13.87
N ASP A 39 13.96 -8.89 13.01
CA ASP A 39 14.63 -8.81 11.71
C ASP A 39 14.59 -7.39 11.14
N ARG A 40 15.34 -7.16 10.06
CA ARG A 40 15.17 -5.98 9.21
C ARG A 40 13.83 -6.04 8.49
N TRP A 41 13.27 -4.86 8.28
CA TRP A 41 12.01 -4.69 7.59
C TRP A 41 12.19 -3.77 6.40
N ASN A 42 11.69 -4.17 5.24
CA ASN A 42 11.59 -3.27 4.10
C ASN A 42 10.34 -3.55 3.27
N VAL A 43 9.74 -2.46 2.80
CA VAL A 43 8.62 -2.49 1.86
C VAL A 43 8.93 -1.51 0.74
N LYS A 44 8.80 -1.96 -0.50
CA LYS A 44 9.06 -1.16 -1.68
C LYS A 44 7.80 -1.10 -2.52
N THR A 45 7.38 0.12 -2.86
CA THR A 45 6.23 0.34 -3.74
C THR A 45 6.68 1.08 -4.99
N ARG A 46 6.37 0.55 -6.17
CA ARG A 46 6.58 1.22 -7.45
C ARG A 46 5.26 1.54 -8.12
N LEU A 47 5.09 2.79 -8.54
CA LEU A 47 3.93 3.25 -9.28
C LEU A 47 4.22 3.27 -10.79
N PHE A 48 3.30 2.71 -11.56
CA PHE A 48 3.24 2.77 -13.01
C PHE A 48 1.93 3.41 -13.45
N ARG A 49 1.99 4.23 -14.50
CA ARG A 49 0.81 4.82 -15.13
C ARG A 49 0.62 4.22 -16.52
N SER A 50 -0.62 3.89 -16.87
CA SER A 50 -0.96 3.50 -18.24
C SER A 50 -0.62 4.64 -19.21
N THR A 51 -0.15 4.30 -20.41
CA THR A 51 0.03 5.23 -21.53
C THR A 51 -1.25 5.41 -22.32
N HIS A 52 -2.11 4.38 -22.35
CA HIS A 52 -3.33 4.37 -23.12
C HIS A 52 -4.54 4.74 -22.26
N ASP A 53 -5.41 5.54 -22.86
CA ASP A 53 -6.79 5.67 -22.44
C ASP A 53 -7.58 4.47 -22.97
N TYR A 54 -7.96 3.57 -22.07
CA TYR A 54 -8.75 2.39 -22.43
C TYR A 54 -10.24 2.72 -22.60
N ALA A 55 -10.69 3.96 -22.34
CA ALA A 55 -12.08 4.35 -22.56
C ALA A 55 -12.46 4.30 -24.05
N THR A 56 -11.49 4.50 -24.95
CA THR A 56 -11.72 4.54 -26.40
C THR A 56 -11.78 3.16 -27.05
N MET A 57 -11.12 2.13 -26.48
CA MET A 57 -11.06 0.80 -27.11
C MET A 57 -12.38 0.01 -27.06
N ASN A 58 -13.32 0.36 -26.18
CA ASN A 58 -14.64 -0.28 -26.13
C ASN A 58 -15.65 0.32 -27.15
N MET A 59 -15.37 1.48 -27.76
CA MET A 59 -16.22 2.07 -28.79
C MET A 59 -15.82 1.66 -30.21
N ASP A 60 -14.55 1.30 -30.44
CA ASP A 60 -14.04 0.96 -31.78
C ASP A 60 -14.46 -0.42 -32.30
N MET A 61 -15.17 -1.23 -31.50
CA MET A 61 -15.78 -2.49 -32.00
C MET A 61 -17.20 -2.32 -32.56
N SER A 62 -17.76 -1.11 -32.55
CA SER A 62 -19.14 -0.87 -32.99
C SER A 62 -19.31 0.39 -33.84
N THR A 63 -18.44 0.65 -34.82
CA THR A 63 -18.77 1.54 -35.96
C THR A 63 -17.72 1.41 -37.07
N SER A 64 -17.98 0.56 -38.05
CA SER A 64 -17.52 0.80 -39.41
C SER A 64 -18.59 1.63 -40.11
N ASN A 65 -18.33 2.91 -40.38
CA ASN A 65 -18.71 3.61 -41.60
C ASN A 65 -18.21 5.07 -41.58
N ASP A 66 -17.51 5.40 -42.67
CA ASP A 66 -17.33 6.70 -43.34
C ASP A 66 -16.73 7.93 -42.64
N ALA A 67 -15.52 8.25 -43.14
CA ALA A 67 -15.05 9.51 -43.71
C ALA A 67 -15.06 10.84 -42.91
N ASP A 68 -13.86 11.44 -42.92
CA ASP A 68 -13.53 12.87 -42.86
C ASP A 68 -14.11 13.70 -41.70
N GLN A 69 -13.22 14.02 -40.74
CA GLN A 69 -12.98 15.41 -40.38
C GLN A 69 -11.68 15.61 -39.61
N ASN A 70 -10.88 16.51 -40.15
CA ASN A 70 -9.68 17.11 -39.58
C ASN A 70 -10.12 18.05 -38.43
N GLN A 71 -9.91 17.64 -37.19
CA GLN A 71 -10.07 18.50 -36.00
C GLN A 71 -8.88 18.31 -35.07
N ASP A 72 -8.36 19.43 -34.57
CA ASP A 72 -7.34 19.54 -33.53
C ASP A 72 -7.61 18.55 -32.38
N LYS A 73 -6.86 17.44 -32.37
CA LYS A 73 -6.85 16.47 -31.27
C LYS A 73 -6.19 17.12 -30.04
N LYS A 74 -6.94 17.95 -29.31
CA LYS A 74 -6.80 17.98 -27.85
C LYS A 74 -7.15 16.56 -27.41
N SER A 75 -6.12 15.78 -27.10
CA SER A 75 -6.27 14.45 -26.53
C SER A 75 -7.18 14.59 -25.31
N ASN A 76 -8.44 14.16 -25.43
CA ASN A 76 -9.26 13.78 -24.30
C ASN A 76 -8.51 12.62 -23.66
N GLU A 77 -7.54 12.93 -22.78
CA GLU A 77 -6.91 11.94 -21.93
C GLU A 77 -8.00 11.47 -20.96
N GLY A 78 -8.68 10.37 -21.30
CA GLY A 78 -9.57 9.72 -20.35
C GLY A 78 -8.78 9.25 -19.12
N PRO A 79 -9.50 8.86 -18.07
CA PRO A 79 -8.92 8.63 -16.76
C PRO A 79 -7.83 7.54 -16.80
N HIS A 80 -6.61 7.96 -16.45
CA HIS A 80 -5.44 7.08 -16.42
C HIS A 80 -5.63 5.93 -15.44
N ARG A 81 -5.17 4.74 -15.81
CA ARG A 81 -5.03 3.60 -14.89
C ARG A 81 -3.69 3.66 -14.19
N PHE A 82 -3.68 3.27 -12.93
CA PHE A 82 -2.47 3.20 -12.10
C PHE A 82 -2.24 1.77 -11.65
N LEU A 83 -1.01 1.31 -11.74
CA LEU A 83 -0.58 0.01 -11.25
C LEU A 83 0.50 0.24 -10.21
N TYR A 84 0.30 -0.29 -9.01
CA TYR A 84 1.27 -0.27 -7.94
C TYR A 84 1.82 -1.68 -7.73
N LEU A 85 3.14 -1.82 -7.72
CA LEU A 85 3.81 -3.05 -7.31
C LEU A 85 4.32 -2.87 -5.89
N VAL A 86 3.74 -3.60 -4.94
CA VAL A 86 4.12 -3.60 -3.52
C VAL A 86 4.91 -4.86 -3.22
N ASN A 87 6.20 -4.71 -2.96
CA ASN A 87 7.09 -5.78 -2.56
C ASN A 87 7.25 -5.76 -1.03
N MET A 88 6.90 -6.87 -0.39
CA MET A 88 7.00 -7.10 1.05
C MET A 88 8.01 -8.23 1.29
N SER A 89 9.28 -7.86 1.38
CA SER A 89 10.36 -8.84 1.49
C SER A 89 10.49 -9.47 2.89
N HIS A 90 9.83 -8.87 3.89
CA HIS A 90 9.79 -9.37 5.26
C HIS A 90 8.83 -10.54 5.46
N ILE A 91 7.91 -10.76 4.52
CA ILE A 91 7.07 -11.96 4.51
C ILE A 91 7.95 -13.12 4.05
N VAL A 92 7.81 -14.30 4.65
CA VAL A 92 8.59 -15.49 4.29
C VAL A 92 7.64 -16.57 3.75
N PRO A 93 7.76 -16.96 2.46
CA PRO A 93 8.67 -16.40 1.45
C PRO A 93 8.30 -14.95 1.05
N PRO A 94 9.25 -14.15 0.53
CA PRO A 94 8.99 -12.79 0.05
C PRO A 94 7.82 -12.75 -0.91
N ARG A 95 6.91 -11.78 -0.72
CA ARG A 95 5.71 -11.64 -1.56
C ARG A 95 5.67 -10.30 -2.26
N GLN A 96 5.07 -10.31 -3.44
CA GLN A 96 4.80 -9.11 -4.20
C GLN A 96 3.35 -9.08 -4.66
N PHE A 97 2.74 -7.90 -4.55
CA PHE A 97 1.35 -7.67 -4.91
C PHE A 97 1.25 -6.56 -5.95
N ALA A 98 0.43 -6.79 -6.95
CA ALA A 98 0.02 -5.79 -7.93
C ALA A 98 -1.35 -5.25 -7.53
N VAL A 99 -1.41 -3.94 -7.29
CA VAL A 99 -2.66 -3.21 -7.02
C VAL A 99 -2.98 -2.35 -8.23
N LEU A 100 -4.02 -2.72 -8.97
CA LEU A 100 -4.49 -1.99 -10.13
C LEU A 100 -5.65 -1.07 -9.71
N THR A 101 -5.50 0.23 -9.95
CA THR A 101 -6.53 1.24 -9.76
C THR A 101 -6.99 1.76 -11.12
N PHE A 102 -8.30 1.76 -11.35
CA PHE A 102 -8.89 2.14 -12.64
C PHE A 102 -10.25 2.83 -12.46
N PRO A 103 -10.64 3.70 -13.40
CA PRO A 103 -11.94 4.35 -13.37
C PRO A 103 -13.08 3.32 -13.50
N GLY A 104 -14.12 3.50 -12.70
CA GLY A 104 -15.37 2.76 -12.74
C GLY A 104 -16.57 3.62 -13.15
N PRO A 105 -17.75 3.01 -13.27
CA PRO A 105 -18.99 3.73 -13.55
C PRO A 105 -19.25 4.84 -12.51
N GLY A 106 -19.76 5.99 -12.96
CA GLY A 106 -20.09 7.11 -12.06
C GLY A 106 -18.88 7.83 -11.46
N GLY A 107 -17.67 7.64 -12.00
CA GLY A 107 -16.45 8.29 -11.51
C GLY A 107 -15.87 7.64 -10.24
N ILE A 108 -16.41 6.50 -9.82
CA ILE A 108 -15.91 5.73 -8.68
C ILE A 108 -14.65 4.99 -9.12
N TRP A 109 -13.56 5.10 -8.36
CA TRP A 109 -12.33 4.35 -8.62
C TRP A 109 -12.46 2.91 -8.13
N ASN A 110 -12.19 1.97 -9.02
CA ASN A 110 -12.11 0.55 -8.69
C ASN A 110 -10.67 0.14 -8.42
N GLN A 111 -10.51 -0.85 -7.55
CA GLN A 111 -9.21 -1.42 -7.23
C GLN A 111 -9.24 -2.94 -7.42
N ARG A 112 -8.10 -3.54 -7.77
CA ARG A 112 -7.93 -5.00 -7.78
C ARG A 112 -6.55 -5.34 -7.24
N VAL A 113 -6.49 -6.31 -6.33
CA VAL A 113 -5.24 -6.77 -5.72
C VAL A 113 -4.97 -8.21 -6.12
N ILE A 114 -3.84 -8.43 -6.77
CA ILE A 114 -3.37 -9.76 -7.14
C ILE A 114 -1.97 -10.00 -6.59
N GLU A 115 -1.69 -11.24 -6.20
CA GLU A 115 -0.32 -11.67 -5.93
C GLU A 115 0.41 -11.86 -7.27
N SER A 116 1.69 -11.52 -7.29
CA SER A 116 2.51 -11.51 -8.49
C SER A 116 3.95 -11.83 -8.12
N ASP A 117 4.68 -12.43 -9.04
CA ASP A 117 6.10 -12.69 -8.85
C ASP A 117 6.95 -11.43 -9.07
N VAL A 118 8.17 -11.45 -8.53
CA VAL A 118 9.12 -10.33 -8.64
C VAL A 118 9.50 -10.01 -10.08
N GLU A 119 9.44 -11.00 -10.98
CA GLU A 119 9.71 -10.89 -12.41
C GLU A 119 8.72 -9.95 -13.12
N ILE A 120 7.52 -9.72 -12.55
CA ILE A 120 6.54 -8.80 -13.14
C ILE A 120 7.14 -7.41 -13.35
N GLU A 121 8.00 -6.96 -12.43
CA GLU A 121 8.68 -5.67 -12.53
C GLU A 121 9.59 -5.60 -13.77
N THR A 122 10.27 -6.70 -14.08
CA THR A 122 11.08 -6.83 -15.31
C THR A 122 10.19 -6.80 -16.55
N ILE A 123 9.04 -7.48 -16.51
CA ILE A 123 8.06 -7.47 -17.62
C ILE A 123 7.54 -6.04 -17.85
N MET A 124 7.15 -5.34 -16.79
CA MET A 124 6.70 -3.95 -16.84
C MET A 124 7.76 -3.02 -17.43
N SER A 125 9.04 -3.24 -17.10
CA SER A 125 10.15 -2.45 -17.65
C SER A 125 10.34 -2.61 -19.17
N LYS A 126 9.86 -3.73 -19.75
CA LYS A 126 9.87 -4.00 -21.20
C LYS A 126 8.61 -3.47 -21.91
N MET A 127 7.52 -3.25 -21.19
CA MET A 127 6.24 -2.75 -21.72
C MET A 127 6.09 -1.23 -21.58
N LYS A 128 7.17 -0.47 -21.84
CA LYS A 128 7.18 1.01 -21.69
C LYS A 128 6.12 1.73 -22.52
N ASN A 129 5.70 1.11 -23.63
CA ASN A 129 4.65 1.63 -24.49
C ASN A 129 3.25 1.51 -23.89
N LEU A 130 3.05 0.65 -22.88
CA LEU A 130 1.77 0.43 -22.20
C LEU A 130 1.76 1.01 -20.78
N TRP A 131 2.91 0.96 -20.11
CA TRP A 131 3.05 1.35 -18.71
C TRP A 131 4.35 2.10 -18.49
N VAL A 132 4.24 3.32 -17.94
CA VAL A 132 5.37 4.19 -17.67
C VAL A 132 5.59 4.27 -16.16
N PRO A 133 6.81 3.95 -15.65
CA PRO A 133 7.13 4.13 -14.25
C PRO A 133 7.04 5.61 -13.88
N ARG A 134 6.44 5.91 -12.73
CA ARG A 134 6.25 7.29 -12.24
C ARG A 134 7.05 7.57 -10.99
N GLN A 135 6.82 6.81 -9.93
CA GLN A 135 7.38 7.11 -8.62
C GLN A 135 7.64 5.82 -7.86
N SER A 136 8.50 5.89 -6.85
CA SER A 136 8.78 4.75 -5.97
C SER A 136 8.89 5.23 -4.53
N ALA A 137 8.22 4.50 -3.64
CA ALA A 137 8.33 4.64 -2.20
C ALA A 137 9.14 3.47 -1.63
N TYR A 138 9.95 3.77 -0.63
CA TYR A 138 10.76 2.81 0.10
C TYR A 138 10.54 3.02 1.59
N ILE A 139 10.30 1.92 2.30
CA ILE A 139 10.26 1.87 3.76
C ILE A 139 11.40 0.98 4.19
N GLU A 140 12.21 1.46 5.12
CA GLU A 140 13.32 0.71 5.71
C GLU A 140 13.29 0.86 7.23
N GLY A 141 13.43 -0.26 7.93
CA GLY A 141 13.56 -0.28 9.38
C GLY A 141 13.63 -1.69 9.94
N TYR A 142 12.91 -1.94 11.04
CA TYR A 142 13.07 -3.13 11.87
C TYR A 142 11.72 -3.70 12.34
N SER A 143 11.72 -5.00 12.57
CA SER A 143 10.59 -5.78 13.07
C SER A 143 10.83 -6.17 14.52
N TYR A 144 9.80 -6.10 15.35
CA TYR A 144 9.84 -6.43 16.77
C TYR A 144 8.71 -7.41 17.10
N ASN A 145 9.01 -8.45 17.87
CA ASN A 145 8.02 -9.38 18.39
C ASN A 145 7.68 -9.03 19.84
N LEU A 146 6.39 -8.96 20.14
CA LEU A 146 5.83 -8.61 21.44
C LEU A 146 4.64 -9.52 21.75
N GLY A 147 4.91 -10.76 22.17
CA GLY A 147 3.85 -11.74 22.48
C GLY A 147 2.88 -11.93 21.31
N ASP A 148 1.63 -11.47 21.49
CA ASP A 148 0.56 -11.53 20.50
C ASP A 148 0.71 -10.52 19.36
N PHE A 149 1.62 -9.55 19.48
CA PHE A 149 1.86 -8.52 18.49
C PHE A 149 3.20 -8.69 17.78
N ARG A 150 3.22 -8.30 16.52
CA ARG A 150 4.43 -7.97 15.79
C ARG A 150 4.34 -6.53 15.31
N VAL A 151 5.40 -5.76 15.54
CA VAL A 151 5.46 -4.34 15.14
C VAL A 151 6.62 -4.15 14.19
N HIS A 152 6.33 -3.64 13.01
CA HIS A 152 7.33 -3.17 12.07
C HIS A 152 7.35 -1.65 12.08
N LEU A 153 8.54 -1.09 12.24
CA LEU A 153 8.78 0.34 12.25
C LEU A 153 9.80 0.71 11.19
N GLY A 154 9.55 1.75 10.41
CA GLY A 154 10.46 2.12 9.35
C GLY A 154 10.25 3.52 8.82
N THR A 155 11.35 4.13 8.38
CA THR A 155 11.32 5.45 7.74
C THR A 155 10.85 5.31 6.31
N MET A 156 9.89 6.14 5.92
CA MET A 156 9.37 6.19 4.55
C MET A 156 10.09 7.28 3.76
N ARG A 157 10.57 6.91 2.57
CA ARG A 157 11.13 7.82 1.57
C ARG A 157 10.42 7.67 0.25
N VAL A 158 10.27 8.78 -0.46
CA VAL A 158 9.79 8.79 -1.84
C VAL A 158 10.80 9.57 -2.68
N GLY A 159 11.47 8.89 -3.61
CA GLY A 159 12.72 9.40 -4.17
C GLY A 159 13.75 9.64 -3.06
N SER A 160 14.29 10.85 -2.98
CA SER A 160 15.19 11.28 -1.89
C SER A 160 14.47 11.91 -0.69
N GLY A 161 13.17 12.18 -0.79
CA GLY A 161 12.42 12.92 0.22
C GLY A 161 11.92 12.03 1.36
N TYR A 162 12.23 12.40 2.60
CA TYR A 162 11.64 11.79 3.80
C TYR A 162 10.14 12.14 3.91
N LYS A 163 9.33 11.15 4.26
CA LYS A 163 7.86 11.26 4.35
C LYS A 163 7.29 10.81 5.69
N GLY A 164 8.09 10.60 6.73
CA GLY A 164 7.61 10.18 8.05
C GLY A 164 7.99 8.74 8.40
N ILE A 165 7.40 8.23 9.48
CA ILE A 165 7.56 6.84 9.92
C ILE A 165 6.29 6.06 9.59
N ILE A 166 6.45 4.86 9.05
CA ILE A 166 5.37 3.90 8.86
C ILE A 166 5.46 2.85 9.93
N LEU A 167 4.29 2.51 10.47
CA LEU A 167 4.10 1.42 11.41
C LEU A 167 3.20 0.38 10.75
N GLN A 168 3.64 -0.87 10.74
CA GLN A 168 2.78 -2.02 10.48
C GLN A 168 2.65 -2.82 11.78
N ILE A 169 1.44 -3.01 12.26
CA ILE A 169 1.15 -3.71 13.51
C ILE A 169 0.31 -4.93 13.16
N ASP A 170 0.83 -6.12 13.45
CA ASP A 170 0.14 -7.38 13.26
C ASP A 170 -0.29 -7.93 14.62
N TYR A 171 -1.58 -8.23 14.76
CA TYR A 171 -2.12 -8.98 15.89
C TYR A 171 -2.28 -10.44 15.46
N LEU A 172 -1.42 -11.29 15.98
CA LEU A 172 -1.26 -12.68 15.54
C LEU A 172 -2.42 -13.62 15.93
N PRO A 173 -3.09 -13.47 17.09
CA PRO A 173 -4.13 -14.40 17.50
C PRO A 173 -5.41 -14.40 16.67
N CYS A 174 -5.72 -13.28 15.98
CA CYS A 174 -6.95 -13.14 15.21
C CYS A 174 -6.67 -12.46 13.87
N ASN A 175 -7.26 -12.98 12.80
CA ASN A 175 -7.22 -12.39 11.45
C ASN A 175 -8.49 -11.62 11.09
N SER A 176 -9.43 -11.46 12.03
CA SER A 176 -10.63 -10.64 11.83
C SER A 176 -10.27 -9.16 11.90
N TYR A 177 -10.48 -8.40 10.81
CA TYR A 177 -10.21 -6.96 10.78
C TYR A 177 -11.09 -6.18 11.77
N ILE A 178 -12.33 -6.61 11.92
CA ILE A 178 -13.35 -5.91 12.69
C ILE A 178 -13.16 -6.15 14.20
N GLU A 179 -12.92 -7.40 14.58
CA GLU A 179 -12.83 -7.79 16.01
C GLU A 179 -11.62 -7.19 16.71
N VAL A 180 -10.51 -6.95 15.99
CA VAL A 180 -9.27 -6.43 16.58
C VAL A 180 -9.23 -4.91 16.69
N ASN A 181 -10.23 -4.19 16.18
CA ASN A 181 -10.17 -2.72 16.09
C ASN A 181 -9.92 -2.05 17.46
N GLY A 182 -10.60 -2.53 18.51
CA GLY A 182 -10.43 -2.01 19.86
C GLY A 182 -9.01 -2.21 20.40
N ILE A 183 -8.50 -3.45 20.34
CA ILE A 183 -7.17 -3.76 20.87
C ILE A 183 -6.05 -3.09 20.06
N MET A 184 -6.21 -2.99 18.74
CA MET A 184 -5.27 -2.27 17.88
C MET A 184 -5.25 -0.77 18.19
N ALA A 185 -6.41 -0.15 18.38
CA ALA A 185 -6.50 1.27 18.73
C ALA A 185 -5.83 1.56 20.08
N GLU A 186 -6.09 0.74 21.09
CA GLU A 186 -5.47 0.85 22.41
C GLU A 186 -3.95 0.70 22.31
N PHE A 187 -3.47 -0.31 21.59
CA PHE A 187 -2.04 -0.55 21.40
C PHE A 187 -1.34 0.63 20.72
N VAL A 188 -1.95 1.22 19.68
CA VAL A 188 -1.42 2.42 19.01
C VAL A 188 -1.34 3.62 19.97
N GLN A 189 -2.36 3.82 20.81
CA GLN A 189 -2.38 4.90 21.81
C GLN A 189 -1.30 4.71 22.88
N MET A 190 -1.01 3.46 23.27
CA MET A 190 0.07 3.18 24.22
C MET A 190 1.45 3.32 23.59
N LEU A 191 1.59 3.03 22.29
CA LEU A 191 2.87 3.03 21.59
C LEU A 191 3.32 4.44 21.16
N LEU A 192 2.41 5.25 20.64
CA LEU A 192 2.72 6.58 20.09
C LEU A 192 2.64 7.66 21.18
N PRO A 193 3.36 8.78 21.02
CA PRO A 193 3.20 9.90 21.95
C PRO A 193 1.79 10.52 21.83
N PRO A 194 1.24 11.10 22.91
CA PRO A 194 -0.15 11.58 22.92
C PRO A 194 -0.52 12.63 21.87
N ASN A 195 0.47 13.39 21.39
CA ASN A 195 0.33 14.44 20.39
C ASN A 195 0.71 13.99 18.97
N ALA A 196 1.01 12.71 18.75
CA ALA A 196 1.37 12.20 17.44
C ALA A 196 0.26 12.44 16.42
N ARG A 197 0.61 13.01 15.26
CA ARG A 197 -0.30 13.08 14.12
C ARG A 197 -0.23 11.78 13.32
N VAL A 198 -1.26 10.96 13.47
CA VAL A 198 -1.33 9.63 12.85
C VAL A 198 -2.30 9.62 11.68
N ASP A 199 -1.79 9.33 10.49
CA ASP A 199 -2.63 9.02 9.34
C ASP A 199 -2.94 7.51 9.33
N THR A 200 -4.22 7.17 9.43
CA THR A 200 -4.71 5.79 9.42
C THR A 200 -5.51 5.48 8.15
N ASN A 201 -5.65 4.18 7.89
CA ASN A 201 -6.43 3.63 6.78
C ASN A 201 -7.95 3.66 7.03
N THR A 202 -8.48 4.80 7.47
CA THR A 202 -9.92 4.99 7.65
C THR A 202 -10.65 4.98 6.32
N GLY A 203 -11.78 4.26 6.28
CA GLY A 203 -12.70 4.24 5.14
C GLY A 203 -12.36 3.26 4.02
N ILE A 204 -11.34 2.40 4.17
CA ILE A 204 -11.10 1.34 3.18
C ILE A 204 -12.26 0.36 3.17
N LYS A 205 -12.80 0.13 1.97
CA LYS A 205 -13.74 -0.95 1.69
C LYS A 205 -13.02 -2.05 0.93
N PHE A 206 -12.61 -3.10 1.64
CA PHE A 206 -11.87 -4.23 1.06
C PHE A 206 -12.65 -4.95 -0.05
N GLU A 207 -13.97 -4.97 0.06
CA GLU A 207 -14.89 -5.53 -0.95
C GLU A 207 -14.83 -4.83 -2.31
N ASP A 208 -14.55 -3.52 -2.36
CA ASP A 208 -14.34 -2.79 -3.62
C ASP A 208 -13.11 -3.31 -4.38
N ALA A 209 -12.17 -3.93 -3.65
CA ALA A 209 -10.97 -4.58 -4.18
C ALA A 209 -11.11 -6.09 -4.42
N ASN A 210 -12.33 -6.65 -4.31
CA ASN A 210 -12.61 -8.09 -4.29
C ASN A 210 -11.87 -8.84 -3.16
N LEU A 211 -11.68 -8.18 -2.02
CA LEU A 211 -11.10 -8.79 -0.82
C LEU A 211 -12.20 -9.01 0.24
N SER A 212 -11.89 -9.83 1.24
CA SER A 212 -12.86 -10.13 2.30
C SER A 212 -13.06 -8.92 3.20
N SER A 213 -14.30 -8.62 3.62
CA SER A 213 -14.54 -7.52 4.55
C SER A 213 -14.16 -7.87 5.99
N ASN A 214 -14.09 -9.16 6.33
CA ASN A 214 -13.83 -9.63 7.68
C ASN A 214 -12.43 -10.22 7.87
N MET A 215 -11.87 -10.91 6.88
CA MET A 215 -10.68 -11.74 7.05
C MET A 215 -9.45 -11.12 6.40
N MET A 216 -8.48 -10.73 7.23
CA MET A 216 -7.21 -10.16 6.79
C MET A 216 -6.32 -11.19 6.12
N THR A 217 -5.64 -10.73 5.07
CA THR A 217 -4.58 -11.44 4.36
C THR A 217 -3.53 -10.43 3.93
N ASP A 218 -2.36 -10.88 3.48
CA ASP A 218 -1.30 -10.00 2.95
C ASP A 218 -1.78 -9.06 1.81
N ARG A 219 -2.74 -9.51 0.97
CA ARG A 219 -3.40 -8.64 -0.03
C ARG A 219 -4.08 -7.41 0.57
N HIS A 220 -4.69 -7.55 1.75
CA HIS A 220 -5.31 -6.42 2.47
C HIS A 220 -4.24 -5.46 2.98
N THR A 221 -3.13 -5.99 3.48
CA THR A 221 -1.97 -5.19 3.88
C THR A 221 -1.39 -4.41 2.70
N ALA A 222 -1.30 -5.03 1.52
CA ALA A 222 -0.84 -4.36 0.30
C ALA A 222 -1.78 -3.22 -0.08
N LEU A 223 -3.10 -3.45 -0.01
CA LEU A 223 -4.10 -2.42 -0.26
C LEU A 223 -4.01 -1.28 0.75
N GLN A 224 -3.78 -1.58 2.03
CA GLN A 224 -3.60 -0.57 3.07
C GLN A 224 -2.41 0.37 2.79
N TYR A 225 -1.28 -0.15 2.30
CA TYR A 225 -0.18 0.71 1.84
C TYR A 225 -0.61 1.64 0.72
N ILE A 226 -1.25 1.10 -0.33
CA ILE A 226 -1.64 1.89 -1.50
C ILE A 226 -2.70 2.93 -1.14
N ASN A 227 -3.68 2.56 -0.32
CA ASN A 227 -4.69 3.50 0.15
C ASN A 227 -4.06 4.64 0.94
N LEU A 228 -3.16 4.33 1.88
CA LEU A 228 -2.46 5.33 2.67
C LEU A 228 -1.65 6.28 1.77
N PHE A 229 -0.90 5.74 0.79
CA PHE A 229 -0.08 6.56 -0.10
C PHE A 229 -0.92 7.41 -1.06
N THR A 230 -2.02 6.89 -1.57
CA THR A 230 -2.91 7.59 -2.49
C THR A 230 -3.68 8.70 -1.77
N LYS A 231 -4.27 8.39 -0.59
CA LYS A 231 -5.02 9.34 0.24
C LYS A 231 -4.18 10.55 0.66
N LEU A 232 -2.88 10.33 0.87
CA LEU A 232 -1.94 11.34 1.32
C LEU A 232 -1.12 11.97 0.19
N HIS A 233 -1.43 11.64 -1.08
CA HIS A 233 -0.70 12.11 -2.27
C HIS A 233 0.82 11.92 -2.16
N LEU A 234 1.24 10.77 -1.63
CA LEU A 234 2.66 10.41 -1.47
C LEU A 234 3.23 9.74 -2.73
N LEU A 235 2.38 9.11 -3.53
CA LEU A 235 2.66 8.50 -4.84
C LEU A 235 1.63 8.95 -5.87
#